data_AF-A0A961C7J5-F1
#
_entry.id   AF-A0A961C7J5-F1
#
_cell.length_a   1.000
_cell.length_b   1.000
_cell.length_c   1.000
_cell.angle_alpha   90.00
_cell.angle_beta   90.00
_cell.angle_gamma   90.00
#
_symmetry.space_group_name_H-M   'P 1'
#
loop_
_entity.id
_entity.type
_entity.pdbx_description
1 polymer ?
#
loop_
_entity_poly.entity_id
_entity_poly.type
_entity_poly.pdbx_seq_one_letter_code
_entity_poly.pdbx_strand_id
1 'polypeptide(L)'
;MARKKTTIYVDEDLLRAAKVYAARKDLRDSEVFESALRRFLGIDLFESVWRRNDTLDPAEADRLAYEELSALRSLRKTSPTD
;
A
#
# COMPACT_ATOMS: atom_id res chain seq x y z
N MET A 1 2.35 14.68 -7.34
CA MET A 1 2.47 14.07 -8.69
C MET A 1 1.38 14.61 -9.60
N ALA A 2 1.59 14.66 -10.92
CA ALA A 2 0.58 15.12 -11.87
C ALA A 2 -0.55 14.07 -12.01
N ARG A 3 -1.82 14.51 -11.96
CA ARG A 3 -2.98 13.63 -12.18
C ARG A 3 -3.28 13.50 -13.68
N LYS A 4 -3.58 12.30 -14.16
CA LYS A 4 -3.97 12.04 -15.56
C LYS A 4 -5.45 11.65 -15.65
N LYS A 5 -6.20 12.28 -16.57
CA LYS A 5 -7.60 11.92 -16.82
C LYS A 5 -7.68 10.50 -17.38
N THR A 6 -8.58 9.71 -16.81
CA THR A 6 -8.87 8.33 -17.21
C THR A 6 -10.38 8.14 -17.24
N THR A 7 -10.87 7.40 -18.23
CA THR A 7 -12.29 7.03 -18.34
C THR A 7 -12.38 5.52 -18.13
N ILE A 8 -13.22 5.09 -17.19
CA ILE A 8 -13.46 3.67 -16.87
C ILE A 8 -14.96 3.43 -16.75
N TYR A 9 -15.37 2.18 -16.96
CA TYR A 9 -16.71 1.73 -16.60
C TYR A 9 -16.73 1.32 -15.13
N VAL A 10 -17.75 1.75 -14.40
CA VAL A 10 -17.96 1.44 -12.98
C VAL A 10 -19.43 1.11 -12.82
N ASP A 11 -19.72 0.18 -11.92
CA ASP A 11 -21.09 -0.12 -11.49
C ASP A 11 -21.82 1.16 -11.02
N GLU A 12 -23.10 1.29 -11.38
CA GLU A 12 -23.88 2.50 -11.13
C GLU A 12 -24.09 2.74 -9.63
N ASP A 13 -24.42 1.69 -8.87
CA ASP A 13 -24.64 1.78 -7.44
C ASP A 13 -23.34 2.11 -6.71
N LEU A 14 -22.22 1.55 -7.16
CA LEU A 14 -20.89 1.89 -6.66
C LEU A 14 -20.54 3.36 -6.91
N LEU A 15 -20.77 3.87 -8.12
CA LEU A 15 -20.53 5.29 -8.44
C LEU A 15 -21.41 6.21 -7.60
N ARG A 16 -22.68 5.83 -7.38
CA ARG A 16 -23.60 6.58 -6.52
C ARG A 16 -23.13 6.60 -5.07
N ALA A 17 -22.71 5.45 -4.52
CA ALA A 17 -22.17 5.36 -3.17
C ALA A 17 -20.91 6.23 -3.00
N ALA A 18 -20.00 6.21 -3.99
CA ALA A 18 -18.80 7.04 -3.98
C ALA A 18 -19.13 8.54 -3.95
N LYS A 19 -20.10 9.00 -4.75
CA LYS A 19 -20.55 10.40 -4.76
C LYS A 19 -21.15 10.84 -3.43
N VAL A 20 -21.99 10.00 -2.82
CA VAL A 20 -22.56 10.29 -1.49
C VAL A 20 -21.47 10.39 -0.43
N TYR A 21 -20.48 9.49 -0.49
CA TYR A 21 -19.34 9.54 0.41
C TYR A 21 -18.51 10.83 0.21
N ALA A 22 -18.21 11.18 -1.05
CA ALA A 22 -17.47 12.38 -1.41
C ALA A 22 -18.15 13.64 -0.86
N ALA A 23 -19.45 13.79 -1.09
CA ALA A 23 -20.24 14.92 -0.59
C ALA A 23 -20.24 15.02 0.95
N ARG A 24 -20.34 13.89 1.65
CA ARG A 24 -20.31 13.86 3.13
C ARG A 24 -18.95 14.23 3.73
N LYS A 25 -17.88 14.14 2.94
CA LYS A 25 -16.50 14.33 3.39
C LYS A 25 -15.84 15.57 2.79
N ASP A 26 -16.59 16.36 2.02
CA ASP A 26 -16.08 17.50 1.25
C ASP A 26 -14.89 17.11 0.34
N LEU A 27 -15.01 15.95 -0.30
CA LEU A 27 -13.99 15.40 -1.20
C LEU A 27 -14.50 15.43 -2.64
N ARG A 28 -13.57 15.35 -3.59
CA ARG A 28 -13.89 15.09 -5.00
C ARG A 28 -14.06 13.58 -5.23
N ASP A 29 -14.95 13.20 -6.15
CA ASP A 29 -15.12 11.79 -6.56
C ASP A 29 -13.77 11.12 -6.89
N SER A 30 -12.90 11.83 -7.62
CA SER A 30 -11.58 11.32 -7.98
C SER A 30 -10.67 11.03 -6.80
N GLU A 31 -10.82 11.73 -5.67
CA GLU A 31 -10.04 11.50 -4.46
C GLU A 31 -10.52 10.26 -3.71
N VAL A 32 -11.82 9.97 -3.76
CA VAL A 32 -12.39 8.72 -3.23
C VAL A 32 -11.87 7.54 -4.02
N PHE A 33 -11.93 7.61 -5.36
CA PHE A 33 -11.41 6.55 -6.23
C PHE A 33 -9.90 6.37 -6.08
N GLU A 34 -9.12 7.45 -6.05
CA GLU A 34 -7.68 7.38 -5.88
C GLU A 34 -7.30 6.75 -4.54
N SER A 35 -7.94 7.16 -3.44
CA SER A 35 -7.67 6.61 -2.11
C SER A 35 -8.03 5.12 -2.01
N ALA A 36 -9.17 4.72 -2.58
CA ALA A 36 -9.58 3.32 -2.62
C ALA A 36 -8.59 2.46 -3.43
N LEU A 37 -8.15 2.95 -4.60
CA LEU A 37 -7.18 2.27 -5.44
C LEU A 37 -5.81 2.16 -4.78
N ARG A 38 -5.31 3.24 -4.17
CA ARG A 38 -4.04 3.23 -3.42
C ARG A 38 -4.06 2.22 -2.29
N ARG A 39 -5.16 2.17 -1.52
CA ARG A 39 -5.33 1.21 -0.43
C ARG A 39 -5.44 -0.22 -0.94
N PHE A 40 -6.20 -0.45 -2.01
CA PHE A 40 -6.36 -1.78 -2.61
C PHE A 40 -5.03 -2.33 -3.16
N LEU A 41 -4.25 -1.46 -3.80
CA LEU A 41 -2.92 -1.80 -4.34
C LEU A 41 -1.82 -1.80 -3.27
N GLY A 42 -2.13 -1.45 -2.02
CA GLY A 42 -1.16 -1.37 -0.93
C GLY A 42 -0.13 -0.25 -1.06
N ILE A 43 -0.31 0.71 -1.98
CA ILE A 43 0.63 1.80 -2.22
C ILE A 43 0.85 2.63 -0.95
N ASP A 44 -0.22 2.91 -0.22
CA ASP A 44 -0.12 3.67 1.05
C ASP A 44 0.62 2.88 2.13
N LEU A 45 0.51 1.55 2.13
CA LEU A 45 1.27 0.68 3.04
C LEU A 45 2.76 0.76 2.70
N PHE A 46 3.12 0.59 1.43
CA PHE A 46 4.50 0.70 0.98
C PHE A 46 5.08 2.08 1.27
N GLU A 47 4.37 3.17 0.95
CA GLU A 47 4.79 4.53 1.29
C GLU A 47 4.96 4.72 2.80
N SER A 48 4.10 4.12 3.62
CA SER A 48 4.22 4.23 5.09
C SER A 48 5.44 3.50 5.65
N VAL A 49 5.73 2.29 5.15
CA VAL A 49 6.91 1.51 5.55
C VAL A 49 8.18 2.18 5.06
N TRP A 50 8.19 2.62 3.80
CA TRP A 50 9.34 3.30 3.20
C TRP A 50 9.68 4.58 3.94
N ARG A 51 8.68 5.42 4.25
CA ARG A 51 8.87 6.66 5.01
C ARG A 51 9.38 6.43 6.43
N ARG A 52 9.00 5.34 7.09
CA ARG A 52 9.55 4.99 8.42
C ARG A 52 11.05 4.65 8.36
N ASN A 53 11.51 4.18 7.22
CA ASN A 53 12.88 3.71 7.02
C ASN A 53 13.72 4.68 6.16
N ASP A 54 13.20 5.85 5.80
CA ASP A 54 13.87 6.82 4.92
C ASP A 54 15.14 7.42 5.55
N THR A 55 15.25 7.38 6.88
CA THR A 55 16.43 7.82 7.62
C THR A 55 17.43 6.69 7.91
N LEU A 56 17.15 5.47 7.47
CA LEU A 56 18.00 4.31 7.72
C LEU A 56 19.18 4.33 6.74
N ASP A 57 20.40 4.16 7.25
CA ASP A 57 21.58 4.08 6.39
C ASP A 57 21.48 2.85 5.48
N PRO A 58 21.82 2.96 4.17
CA PRO A 58 21.70 1.83 3.24
C PRO A 58 22.46 0.58 3.67
N ALA A 59 23.66 0.70 4.25
CA ALA A 59 24.43 -0.45 4.71
C ALA A 59 23.78 -1.11 5.94
N GLU A 60 23.17 -0.30 6.80
CA GLU A 60 22.38 -0.79 7.92
C GLU A 60 21.10 -1.50 7.48
N ALA A 61 20.41 -0.97 6.47
CA ALA A 61 19.23 -1.59 5.87
C ALA A 61 19.54 -2.97 5.27
N ASP A 62 20.63 -3.09 4.50
CA ASP A 62 21.06 -4.36 3.91
C ASP A 62 21.41 -5.39 4.99
N ARG A 63 22.15 -4.98 6.02
CA ARG A 63 22.50 -5.86 7.14
C ARG A 63 21.24 -6.39 7.83
N LEU A 64 20.28 -5.52 8.17
CA LEU A 64 19.02 -5.92 8.79
C LEU A 64 18.22 -6.89 7.91
N ALA A 65 18.17 -6.65 6.59
CA ALA A 65 17.49 -7.55 5.65
C ALA A 65 18.14 -8.95 5.61
N TYR A 66 19.48 -9.03 5.62
CA TYR A 66 20.20 -10.30 5.64
C TYR A 66 20.07 -11.04 6.97
N GLU A 67 20.05 -10.32 8.10
CA GLU A 67 19.83 -10.90 9.43
C GLU A 67 18.44 -11.56 9.52
N GLU A 68 17.39 -10.84 9.12
CA GLU A 68 16.02 -11.37 9.10
C GLU A 68 15.88 -12.57 8.14
N LEU A 69 16.48 -12.49 6.95
CA LEU A 69 16.48 -13.60 6.00
C LEU A 69 17.22 -14.83 6.56
N SER A 70 18.31 -14.64 7.27
CA SER A 70 19.06 -15.70 7.95
C SER A 70 18.23 -16.34 9.07
N ALA A 71 17.54 -15.54 9.88
CA ALA A 71 16.66 -16.00 10.94
C ALA A 71 15.50 -16.84 10.39
N LEU A 72 14.82 -16.39 9.34
CA LEU A 72 13.75 -17.14 8.66
C LEU A 72 14.23 -18.48 8.10
N ARG A 73 15.42 -18.48 7.48
CA ARG A 73 16.04 -19.73 6.97
C ARG A 73 16.38 -20.69 8.10
N SER A 74 16.85 -20.17 9.23
CA SER A 74 17.19 -20.96 10.41
C SER A 74 15.95 -21.58 11.05
N LEU A 75 14.86 -20.82 11.18
CA LEU A 75 13.56 -21.31 11.64
C LEU A 75 13.01 -22.42 10.73
N ARG A 76 13.11 -22.28 9.41
CA ARG A 76 12.70 -23.32 8.47
C ARG A 76 13.55 -24.59 8.57
N LYS A 77 14.82 -24.46 8.96
CA LYS A 77 15.74 -25.60 9.10
C LYS A 77 15.48 -26.39 10.40
N THR A 78 14.89 -25.75 11.40
CA THR A 78 14.51 -26.37 12.68
C THR A 78 13.06 -26.83 12.74
N SER A 79 12.20 -26.41 11.81
CA SER A 79 10.91 -27.05 11.59
C SER A 79 11.13 -28.47 11.05
N PRO A 80 10.70 -29.53 11.78
CA PRO A 80 10.71 -30.88 11.24
C PRO A 80 9.79 -30.88 10.02
N THR A 81 10.31 -31.42 8.91
CA THR A 81 9.48 -31.86 7.81
C THR A 81 8.64 -33.01 8.37
N ASP A 82 7.31 -32.85 8.40
CA ASP A 82 6.38 -33.99 8.53
C ASP A 82 6.65 -35.01 7.41
#